data_AF-A0A2N2PQF3-F1
#
_entry.id   AF-A0A2N2PQF3-F1
#
_cell.length_a   1.000
_cell.length_b   1.000
_cell.length_c   1.000
_cell.angle_alpha   90.00
_cell.angle_beta   90.00
_cell.angle_gamma   90.00
#
_symmetry.space_group_name_H-M   'P 1'
#
loop_
_entity.id
_entity.type
_entity.pdbx_description
1 polymer ?
#
loop_
_entity_poly.entity_id
_entity_poly.type
_entity_poly.pdbx_seq_one_letter_code
_entity_poly.pdbx_strand_id
1 'polypeptide(L)' 'MPHGWCGYWSSGQVPIPAGSRWELEIRIATLWAAELMRRGLAPRLPAVTALHLDYWLWYAGRQQGSDVQPYHRTLTTAY' A
#
# COMPACT_ATOMS: atom_id res chain seq x y z
N MET A 1 -5.34 -28.32 -10.12
CA MET A 1 -4.33 -27.62 -9.29
C MET A 1 -3.98 -26.35 -10.03
N PRO A 2 -4.34 -25.14 -9.55
CA PRO A 2 -4.05 -23.95 -10.34
C PRO A 2 -2.60 -23.54 -10.17
N HIS A 3 -1.97 -23.29 -11.31
CA HIS A 3 -0.56 -23.02 -11.50
C HIS A 3 -0.15 -21.74 -10.77
N GLY A 4 0.82 -21.90 -9.86
CA GLY A 4 1.33 -20.84 -9.02
C GLY A 4 2.04 -19.76 -9.82
N TRP A 5 1.72 -18.53 -9.46
CA TRP A 5 2.33 -17.27 -9.88
C TRP A 5 3.79 -17.21 -9.41
N CYS A 6 4.67 -17.94 -10.07
CA CYS A 6 6.10 -17.96 -9.81
C CYS A 6 6.80 -17.07 -10.85
N GLY A 7 7.06 -15.81 -10.50
CA GLY A 7 7.77 -14.91 -11.42
C GLY A 7 8.21 -13.55 -10.87
N TYR A 8 7.67 -13.06 -9.75
CA TYR A 8 7.94 -11.68 -9.27
C TYR A 8 8.77 -11.58 -7.99
N TRP A 9 9.47 -12.63 -7.58
CA TRP A 9 10.18 -12.67 -6.29
C TRP A 9 11.70 -12.86 -6.46
N SER A 10 12.36 -11.99 -7.24
CA SER A 10 13.83 -11.98 -7.33
C SER A 10 14.53 -11.22 -6.19
N SER A 11 13.80 -10.67 -5.21
CA SER A 11 14.35 -9.80 -4.15
C SER A 11 14.43 -10.41 -2.74
N GLY A 12 14.24 -11.73 -2.59
CA GLY A 12 14.37 -12.41 -1.28
C GLY A 12 13.28 -12.08 -0.24
N GLN A 13 12.22 -11.36 -0.62
CA GLN A 13 11.11 -11.05 0.28
C GLN A 13 10.03 -12.15 0.25
N VAL A 14 9.62 -12.62 1.42
CA VAL A 14 8.54 -13.60 1.58
C VAL A 14 7.17 -12.91 1.42
N PRO A 15 6.31 -13.38 0.50
CA PRO A 15 4.96 -12.85 0.32
C PRO A 15 4.13 -13.04 1.58
N ILE A 16 3.36 -12.01 1.93
CA ILE A 16 2.35 -12.08 2.98
C ILE A 16 1.09 -12.71 2.36
N PRO A 17 0.58 -13.82 2.93
CA PRO A 17 -0.57 -14.50 2.35
C PRO A 17 -1.83 -13.61 2.34
N ALA A 18 -2.59 -13.71 1.25
CA ALA A 18 -3.88 -13.06 1.13
C ALA A 18 -4.85 -13.55 2.23
N GLY A 19 -5.62 -12.63 2.81
CA GLY A 19 -6.51 -12.85 3.95
C GLY A 19 -5.81 -13.05 5.30
N SER A 20 -4.47 -13.02 5.36
CA SER A 20 -3.77 -13.23 6.62
C SER A 20 -3.89 -12.03 7.56
N ARG A 21 -3.74 -12.28 8.87
CA ARG A 21 -3.65 -11.21 9.88
C ARG A 21 -2.58 -10.17 9.53
N TRP A 22 -1.42 -10.62 9.05
CA TRP A 22 -0.32 -9.75 8.65
C TRP A 22 -0.67 -8.82 7.50
N GLU A 23 -1.40 -9.33 6.50
CA GLU A 23 -1.89 -8.50 5.40
C GLU A 23 -2.85 -7.43 5.93
N LEU A 24 -3.83 -7.86 6.73
CA LEU A 24 -4.84 -6.96 7.30
C LEU A 24 -4.19 -5.87 8.15
N GLU A 25 -3.23 -6.21 9.01
CA GLU A 25 -2.53 -5.25 9.87
C GLU A 25 -1.79 -4.18 9.08
N ILE A 26 -1.06 -4.57 8.03
CA ILE A 26 -0.36 -3.61 7.18
C ILE A 26 -1.35 -2.73 6.42
N ARG A 27 -2.41 -3.31 5.83
CA ARG A 27 -3.43 -2.53 5.09
C ARG A 27 -4.18 -1.55 6.01
N ILE A 28 -4.54 -1.99 7.21
CA ILE A 28 -5.21 -1.15 8.22
C ILE A 28 -4.26 -0.04 8.71
N ALA A 29 -2.97 -0.35 8.91
CA ALA A 29 -1.98 0.65 9.31
C ALA A 29 -1.85 1.77 8.27
N THR A 30 -1.88 1.45 6.96
CA THR A 30 -1.88 2.46 5.89
C THR A 30 -3.11 3.37 5.95
N LEU A 31 -4.31 2.80 6.12
CA LEU A 31 -5.54 3.58 6.27
C LEU A 31 -5.49 4.49 7.51
N TRP A 32 -4.96 4.00 8.64
CA TRP A 32 -4.78 4.81 9.85
C TRP A 32 -3.78 5.94 9.65
N ALA A 33 -2.68 5.70 8.93
CA ALA A 33 -1.72 6.74 8.60
C ALA A 33 -2.40 7.87 7.80
N ALA A 34 -3.22 7.52 6.79
CA ALA A 34 -3.99 8.50 6.03
C ALA A 34 -5.00 9.26 6.90
N GLU A 35 -5.69 8.59 7.84
CA GLU A 35 -6.60 9.26 8.77
C GLU A 35 -5.88 10.22 9.73
N LEU A 36 -4.70 9.84 10.24
CA LEU A 36 -3.90 10.72 11.09
C LEU A 36 -3.45 11.97 10.34
N MET A 37 -3.03 11.83 9.07
CA MET A 37 -2.72 12.98 8.22
C MET A 37 -3.96 13.85 7.98
N ARG A 38 -5.12 13.24 7.70
CA ARG A 38 -6.39 13.96 7.50
C ARG A 38 -6.73 14.82 8.72
N ARG A 39 -6.58 14.29 9.94
CA ARG A 39 -6.83 15.04 11.18
C ARG A 39 -5.92 16.26 11.30
N GLY A 40 -4.63 16.12 10.97
CA GLY A 40 -3.68 17.24 10.96
C GLY A 40 -3.98 18.31 9.91
N LEU A 41 -4.55 17.90 8.77
CA LEU A 41 -4.90 18.80 7.66
C LEU A 41 -6.29 19.43 7.80
N ALA A 42 -7.18 18.88 8.62
CA ALA A 42 -8.57 19.31 8.76
C ALA A 42 -8.77 20.83 8.96
N PRO A 43 -7.94 21.56 9.73
CA PRO A 43 -8.11 23.01 9.89
C PRO A 43 -7.90 23.82 8.59
N ARG A 44 -7.13 23.28 7.64
CA ARG A 44 -6.78 23.93 6.37
C ARG A 44 -7.55 23.36 5.19
N LEU A 45 -7.85 22.07 5.23
CA LEU A 45 -8.45 21.29 4.16
C LEU A 45 -9.63 20.44 4.70
N PRO A 46 -10.73 21.07 5.13
CA PRO A 46 -11.82 20.37 5.84
C PRO A 46 -12.56 19.33 4.99
N ALA A 47 -12.52 19.45 3.66
CA ALA A 47 -13.15 18.51 2.74
C ALA A 47 -12.27 17.28 2.39
N VAL A 48 -11.00 17.26 2.80
CA VAL A 48 -10.12 16.13 2.53
C VAL A 48 -10.49 14.94 3.41
N THR A 49 -10.54 13.76 2.80
CA THR A 49 -10.84 12.49 3.48
C THR A 49 -9.59 11.62 3.55
N ALA A 50 -9.60 10.61 4.42
CA ALA A 50 -8.50 9.65 4.48
C ALA A 50 -8.33 8.92 3.12
N LEU A 51 -9.43 8.64 2.41
CA LEU A 51 -9.40 8.03 1.07
C LEU A 51 -8.71 8.94 0.04
N HIS A 52 -8.97 10.25 0.08
CA HIS A 52 -8.27 11.19 -0.81
C HIS A 52 -6.75 11.15 -0.59
N LEU A 53 -6.32 11.09 0.68
CA LEU A 53 -4.90 11.04 1.03
C LEU A 53 -4.26 9.69 0.69
N ASP A 54 -4.93 8.58 0.97
CA ASP A 54 -4.48 7.23 0.60
C ASP A 54 -4.26 7.11 -0.92
N TYR A 55 -5.24 7.55 -1.71
CA TYR A 55 -5.15 7.53 -3.17
C TYR A 55 -4.03 8.46 -3.68
N TRP A 56 -3.91 9.66 -3.11
CA TRP A 56 -2.85 10.59 -3.48
C TRP A 56 -1.46 10.05 -3.15
N LEU A 57 -1.27 9.45 -1.97
CA LEU A 57 0.00 8.82 -1.58
C LEU A 57 0.36 7.65 -2.50
N TRP A 58 -0.62 6.79 -2.83
CA TRP A 58 -0.43 5.71 -3.77
C TRP A 58 0.00 6.24 -5.14
N TYR A 59 -0.71 7.25 -5.67
CA TYR A 59 -0.38 7.88 -6.95
C TYR A 59 1.02 8.51 -6.94
N ALA A 60 1.35 9.26 -5.89
CA ALA A 60 2.64 9.91 -5.71
C ALA A 60 3.79 8.90 -5.63
N GLY A 61 3.57 7.78 -4.95
CA GLY A 61 4.54 6.68 -4.86
C GLY A 61 4.91 6.05 -6.20
N ARG A 62 4.05 6.11 -7.21
CA ARG A 62 4.37 5.61 -8.57
C ARG A 62 5.41 6.45 -9.30
N GLN A 63 5.68 7.67 -8.84
CA GLN A 63 6.75 8.52 -9.38
C GLN A 63 8.12 8.16 -8.82
N GLN A 64 8.21 7.14 -7.96
CA GLN A 64 9.49 6.58 -7.55
C GLN A 64 10.22 6.02 -8.78
N GLY A 65 11.49 6.42 -8.94
CA GLY A 65 12.32 5.98 -10.07
C GLY A 65 12.57 4.46 -10.07
N SER A 66 13.16 3.96 -11.16
CA SER A 66 13.47 2.54 -11.37
C SER A 66 14.39 1.92 -10.31
N ASP A 67 15.04 2.74 -9.49
CA ASP A 67 15.99 2.29 -8.46
C ASP A 67 15.30 1.77 -7.19
N VAL A 68 13.97 1.93 -7.08
CA VAL A 68 13.22 1.40 -5.94
C VAL A 68 13.07 -0.11 -6.07
N GLN A 69 13.68 -0.82 -5.11
CA GLN A 69 13.57 -2.27 -5.01
C GLN A 69 12.11 -2.69 -4.80
N PRO A 70 11.69 -3.85 -5.34
CA PRO A 70 10.36 -4.39 -5.08
C PRO A 70 10.14 -4.55 -3.57
N TYR A 71 9.19 -3.78 -3.03
CA TYR A 71 8.88 -3.74 -1.60
C TYR A 71 7.47 -4.27 -1.27
N HIS A 72 6.68 -4.59 -2.29
CA HIS A 72 5.32 -5.08 -2.12
C HIS A 72 5.34 -6.52 -1.62
N ARG A 73 4.92 -6.70 -0.36
CA ARG A 73 4.77 -8.05 0.24
C ARG A 73 3.34 -8.55 0.22
N THR A 74 2.36 -7.69 -0.07
CA THR A 74 0.95 -8.05 -0.26
C THR A 74 0.60 -7.92 -1.73
N LEU A 75 0.03 -8.96 -2.34
CA LEU A 75 -0.37 -8.94 -3.75
C LEU A 75 -1.58 -8.01 -3.96
N THR A 76 -1.61 -7.31 -5.09
CA THR A 76 -2.69 -6.43 -5.54
C THR A 76 -2.82 -6.55 -7.05
N THR A 77 -4.01 -6.32 -7.58
CA THR A 77 -4.30 -6.46 -9.02
C THR A 77 -3.71 -5.33 -9.87
N ALA A 78 -3.06 -4.36 -9.25
CA ALA A 78 -2.57 -3.12 -9.86
C ALA A 78 -1.04 -2.99 -9.84
N TYR A 79 -0.31 -4.11 -9.72
CA TYR A 79 1.14 -4.15 -9.84
C TYR A 79 1.58 -4.54 -11.26
#